data_AF-A0A7Y9EWL5-F1
#
_entry.id   AF-A0A7Y9EWL5-F1
#
_cell.length_a   1.000
_cell.length_b   1.000
_cell.length_c   1.000
_cell.angle_alpha   90.00
_cell.angle_beta   90.00
_cell.angle_gamma   90.00
#
_symmetry.space_group_name_H-M   'P 1'
#
loop_
_entity.id
_entity.type
_entity.pdbx_description
1 polymer ?
#
loop_
_entity_poly.entity_id
_entity_poly.type
_entity_poly.pdbx_seq_one_letter_code
_entity_poly.pdbx_strand_id
1 'polypeptide(L)'
;MAEVAARELRNDTAGVLRRVEAGEDVTITVHGHPVARVVPIRSQRRWANTAELLDIVENHQADPGLRVQLTELVGEMTDEATDPWPN
;
A
#
# COMPACT_ATOMS: atom_id res chain seq x y z
N MET A 1 -16.21 -6.43 -6.82
CA MET A 1 -15.17 -6.57 -7.86
C MET A 1 -15.90 -6.69 -9.17
N ALA A 2 -15.70 -5.76 -10.10
CA ALA A 2 -16.39 -5.77 -11.39
C ALA A 2 -15.51 -6.36 -12.47
N GLU A 3 -16.12 -7.10 -13.40
CA GLU A 3 -15.44 -7.68 -14.56
C GLU A 3 -15.78 -6.88 -15.81
N VAL A 4 -14.76 -6.57 -16.60
CA VAL A 4 -14.88 -5.84 -17.87
C VAL A 4 -14.14 -6.63 -18.94
N ALA A 5 -14.83 -6.93 -20.05
CA ALA A 5 -14.19 -7.59 -21.18
C ALA A 5 -13.22 -6.63 -21.88
N ALA A 6 -12.11 -7.14 -22.42
CA ALA A 6 -11.11 -6.33 -23.13
C ALA A 6 -11.71 -5.48 -24.28
N ARG A 7 -12.77 -5.98 -24.92
CA ARG A 7 -13.51 -5.23 -25.95
C ARG A 7 -14.25 -4.03 -25.36
N GLU A 8 -14.88 -4.19 -24.20
CA GLU A 8 -15.59 -3.11 -23.51
C GLU A 8 -14.61 -2.06 -23.02
N LEU A 9 -13.49 -2.48 -22.41
CA LEU A 9 -12.41 -1.58 -22.01
C LEU A 9 -11.91 -0.73 -23.19
N ARG A 10 -11.71 -1.34 -24.37
CA ARG A 10 -11.28 -0.61 -25.57
C ARG A 10 -12.32 0.40 -26.06
N ASN A 11 -13.60 0.10 -25.87
CA ASN A 11 -14.69 0.94 -26.35
C ASN A 11 -15.03 2.09 -25.39
N ASP A 12 -14.81 1.91 -24.08
CA ASP A 12 -15.05 2.93 -23.05
C ASP A 12 -13.94 2.96 -21.98
N THR A 13 -12.71 3.26 -22.41
CA THR A 13 -11.57 3.36 -21.48
C THR A 13 -11.81 4.45 -20.42
N ALA A 14 -12.40 5.58 -20.81
CA ALA A 14 -12.60 6.72 -19.92
C ALA A 14 -13.62 6.42 -18.81
N GLY A 15 -14.71 5.72 -19.13
CA GLY A 15 -15.70 5.29 -18.15
C GLY A 15 -15.12 4.30 -17.14
N VAL A 16 -14.35 3.32 -17.61
CA VAL A 16 -13.66 2.36 -16.72
C VAL A 16 -12.65 3.06 -15.82
N LEU A 17 -11.81 3.95 -16.35
CA LEU A 17 -10.83 4.67 -15.54
C LEU A 17 -11.49 5.57 -14.50
N ARG A 18 -12.60 6.26 -14.83
CA ARG A 18 -13.34 7.09 -13.87
C ARG A 18 -13.89 6.28 -12.70
N ARG A 19 -14.36 5.06 -12.96
CA ARG A 19 -14.81 4.13 -11.92
C ARG A 19 -13.67 3.70 -11.01
N VAL A 20 -12.51 3.39 -11.59
CA VAL A 20 -11.31 3.07 -10.83
C VAL A 20 -10.84 4.27 -10.01
N GLU A 21 -10.83 5.48 -10.56
CA GLU A 21 -10.52 6.69 -9.81
C GLU A 21 -11.47 6.91 -8.63
N ALA A 22 -12.76 6.58 -8.79
CA ALA A 22 -13.74 6.60 -7.71
C ALA A 22 -13.52 5.51 -6.63
N GLY A 23 -12.55 4.61 -6.83
CA GLY A 23 -12.13 3.63 -5.85
C GLY A 23 -12.50 2.18 -6.17
N GLU A 24 -13.05 1.91 -7.36
CA GLU A 24 -13.47 0.57 -7.76
C GLU A 24 -12.30 -0.28 -8.30
N ASP A 25 -12.21 -1.54 -7.84
CA ASP A 25 -11.31 -2.55 -8.42
C ASP A 25 -11.99 -3.26 -9.60
N VAL A 26 -11.36 -3.18 -10.78
CA VAL A 26 -11.88 -3.75 -12.03
C VAL A 26 -10.96 -4.84 -12.57
N THR A 27 -11.52 -6.04 -12.82
CA THR A 27 -10.82 -7.16 -13.46
C THR A 27 -11.07 -7.13 -14.96
N ILE A 28 -10.01 -7.18 -15.76
CA ILE A 28 -10.09 -7.24 -17.22
C ILE A 28 -10.03 -8.70 -17.66
N THR A 29 -10.95 -9.09 -18.55
CA THR A 29 -11.03 -10.45 -19.09
C THR A 29 -10.83 -10.49 -20.61
N VAL A 30 -10.25 -11.59 -21.11
CA VAL A 30 -10.16 -11.93 -22.54
C VAL A 30 -10.80 -13.30 -22.73
N HIS A 31 -11.84 -13.38 -23.58
CA HIS A 31 -12.65 -14.59 -23.74
C HIS A 31 -13.18 -15.17 -22.40
N GLY A 32 -13.52 -14.29 -21.45
CA GLY A 32 -14.00 -14.69 -20.12
C GLY A 32 -12.90 -15.09 -19.13
N HIS A 33 -11.63 -15.12 -19.55
CA HIS A 33 -10.50 -15.41 -18.67
C HIS A 33 -9.91 -14.12 -18.09
N PRO A 34 -9.76 -13.99 -16.77
CA PRO A 34 -9.07 -12.86 -16.14
C PRO A 34 -7.63 -12.75 -16.62
N VAL A 35 -7.22 -11.56 -17.08
CA VAL A 35 -5.86 -11.30 -17.57
C VAL A 35 -5.16 -10.14 -16.87
N ALA A 36 -5.92 -9.19 -16.31
CA ALA A 36 -5.36 -8.05 -15.62
C ALA A 36 -6.34 -7.50 -14.58
N ARG A 37 -5.85 -6.64 -13.70
CA ARG A 37 -6.66 -5.85 -12.77
C ARG A 37 -6.23 -4.39 -12.83
N VAL A 38 -7.20 -3.50 -12.93
CA VAL A 38 -7.02 -2.06 -12.85
C VAL A 38 -7.55 -1.64 -11.48
N VAL A 39 -6.65 -1.12 -10.64
CA VAL A 39 -6.95 -0.71 -9.27
C VAL A 39 -6.62 0.77 -9.07
N PRO A 40 -7.28 1.45 -8.13
CA PRO A 40 -6.97 2.84 -7.81
C PRO A 40 -5.55 2.94 -7.25
N ILE A 41 -4.76 3.88 -7.76
CA ILE A 41 -3.46 4.19 -7.18
C ILE A 41 -3.71 4.99 -5.90
N ARG A 42 -3.58 4.34 -4.74
CA ARG A 42 -3.61 5.05 -3.45
C ARG A 42 -2.32 5.83 -3.32
N SER A 43 -2.42 7.15 -3.15
CA SER A 43 -1.29 7.95 -2.74
C SER A 43 -0.87 7.48 -1.34
N GLN A 44 0.20 6.70 -1.26
CA GLN A 44 0.93 6.58 -0.02
C GLN A 44 1.66 7.90 0.15
N ARG A 45 1.10 8.83 0.92
CA ARG A 45 1.84 10.02 1.36
C ARG A 45 3.10 9.52 2.06
N ARG A 46 4.21 9.55 1.34
CA ARG A 46 5.50 9.01 1.82
C ARG A 46 6.16 9.95 2.82
N TRP A 47 5.65 11.17 2.95
CA TRP A 47 6.02 12.12 4.00
C TRP A 47 4.76 12.55 4.71
N ALA A 48 4.52 11.95 5.88
CA ALA A 48 3.65 12.55 6.87
C ALA A 48 4.36 13.80 7.41
N ASN A 49 3.67 14.93 7.45
CA ASN A 49 4.19 16.06 8.20
C ASN A 49 4.23 15.72 9.71
N THR A 50 4.95 16.49 10.51
CA THR A 50 5.11 16.21 11.96
C THR A 50 3.77 16.04 12.69
N ALA A 51 2.72 16.77 12.29
CA ALA A 51 1.40 16.64 12.90
C ALA A 51 0.69 15.34 12.52
N GLU A 52 0.77 14.92 11.25
CA GLU A 52 0.26 13.62 10.78
C GLU A 52 1.03 12.46 11.46
N LEU A 53 2.34 12.60 11.68
CA LEU A 53 3.14 11.62 12.40
C LEU A 53 2.72 11.49 13.86
N LEU A 54 2.51 12.62 14.54
CA LEU A 54 2.03 12.64 15.93
C LEU A 54 0.66 11.95 16.05
N ASP A 55 -0.26 12.22 15.13
CA ASP A 55 -1.58 11.60 15.12
C ASP A 55 -1.50 10.07 14.91
N ILE A 56 -0.67 9.61 13.98
CA ILE A 56 -0.44 8.18 13.76
C ILE A 56 0.18 7.54 14.99
N VAL A 57 1.18 8.19 15.59
CA VAL A 57 1.82 7.69 16.81
C VAL A 57 0.77 7.61 17.90
N GLU A 58 0.09 8.69 18.26
CA GLU A 58 -0.91 8.69 19.35
C GLU A 58 -2.02 7.64 19.16
N ASN A 59 -2.54 7.47 17.94
CA ASN A 59 -3.66 6.58 17.67
C ASN A 59 -3.27 5.14 17.39
N HIS A 60 -2.01 4.89 16.99
CA HIS A 60 -1.51 3.58 16.57
C HIS A 60 -0.18 3.22 17.22
N GLN A 61 0.11 3.72 18.44
CA GLN A 61 1.33 3.35 19.16
C GLN A 61 1.43 1.83 19.24
N ALA A 62 2.64 1.34 18.98
CA ALA A 62 2.96 -0.04 19.27
C ALA A 62 2.67 -0.36 20.73
N ASP A 63 2.30 -1.60 21.00
CA ASP A 63 2.02 -2.03 22.35
C ASP A 63 3.30 -1.93 23.23
N PRO A 64 3.15 -1.83 24.56
CA PRO A 64 4.28 -1.71 25.47
C PRO A 64 5.30 -2.87 25.37
N GLY A 65 4.88 -4.05 24.90
CA GLY A 65 5.72 -5.23 24.75
C GLY A 65 6.79 -5.08 23.66
N LEU A 66 6.58 -4.21 22.68
CA LEU A 66 7.57 -3.94 21.63
C LEU A 66 8.91 -3.45 22.20
N ARG A 67 8.89 -2.70 23.32
CA ARG A 67 10.13 -2.23 23.97
C ARG A 67 10.99 -3.38 24.49
N VAL A 68 10.34 -4.41 25.04
CA VAL A 68 11.04 -5.59 25.54
C VAL A 68 11.65 -6.36 24.38
N GLN A 69 10.86 -6.58 23.31
CA GLN A 69 11.32 -7.27 22.10
C GLN A 69 12.47 -6.55 21.41
N LEU A 70 12.44 -5.21 21.32
CA LEU A 70 13.54 -4.41 20.79
C LEU A 70 14.82 -4.57 21.62
N THR A 71 14.70 -4.63 22.95
CA THR A 71 15.84 -4.78 23.86
C THR A 71 16.46 -6.17 23.74
N GLU A 72 15.63 -7.22 23.65
CA GLU A 72 16.08 -8.59 23.39
C GLU A 72 16.77 -8.69 22.03
N LEU A 73 16.16 -8.13 20.98
CA LEU A 73 16.70 -8.17 19.63
C LEU A 73 18.05 -7.44 19.51
N VAL A 74 18.18 -6.25 20.11
CA VAL A 74 19.45 -5.50 20.11
C VAL A 74 20.52 -6.20 20.96
N GLY A 75 20.15 -6.90 22.03
CA GLY A 75 21.08 -7.69 22.83
C GLY A 75 21.62 -8.94 22.11
N GLU A 76 20.83 -9.51 21.18
CA GLU A 76 21.24 -10.62 20.32
C GLU A 76 22.01 -10.17 19.07
N MET A 77 21.82 -8.92 18.63
CA MET A 77 22.63 -8.32 17.59
C MET A 77 24.00 -7.92 18.16
N THR A 78 25.04 -8.70 17.83
CA THR A 78 26.43 -8.26 17.98
C THR A 78 26.63 -6.88 17.35
N ASP A 79 27.55 -6.06 17.89
CA ASP A 79 27.89 -4.66 17.52
C ASP A 79 28.10 -4.35 16.01
N GLU A 80 27.92 -5.32 15.12
CA GLU A 80 27.96 -5.22 13.66
C GLU A 80 26.61 -4.83 13.03
N ALA A 81 25.80 -4.03 13.73
CA ALA A 81 24.69 -3.33 13.10
C ALA A 81 25.25 -2.11 12.34
N THR A 82 25.79 -2.34 11.14
CA THR A 82 26.17 -1.26 10.23
C THR A 82 24.89 -0.53 9.78
N ASP A 83 24.83 0.78 10.01
CA ASP A 83 23.73 1.62 9.52
C ASP A 83 23.58 1.42 7.99
N PRO A 84 22.44 0.89 7.51
CA PRO A 84 22.24 0.63 6.09
C PRO A 84 22.11 1.91 5.26
N TRP A 85 22.07 3.08 5.90
CA TRP A 85 21.97 4.37 5.24
C TRP A 85 23.17 5.25 5.65
N PRO A 86 24.19 5.40 4.79
CA PRO A 86 25.28 6.32 5.07
C PRO A 86 24.77 7.76 5.04
N ASN A 87 25.21 8.57 6.01
CA ASN A 87 24.99 10.02 6.05
C ASN A 87 25.57 10.73 4.81
#